data_AF-A0A8S0FRJ4-F1
#
_entry.id   AF-A0A8S0FRJ4-F1
#
_cell.length_a   1.000
_cell.length_b   1.000
_cell.length_c   1.000
_cell.angle_alpha   90.00
_cell.angle_beta   90.00
_cell.angle_gamma   90.00
#
_symmetry.space_group_name_H-M   'P 1'
#
loop_
_entity.id
_entity.type
_entity.pdbx_description
1 polymer ?
#
loop_
_entity_poly.entity_id
_entity_poly.type
_entity_poly.pdbx_seq_one_letter_code
_entity_poly.pdbx_strand_id
1 'polypeptide(L)'
;MRDGKIVRFEEITRTPLEVQDCLLGMLSDRVMTVPELTGEASQLYAREGFNIIATANTRDRGVNEMSAALKRRFDFETVFPIMDFAQELELVASASARLLAHSGIPHKVPDAVLELLVRTFRDLRANGEKKTSMDTLTAIMSTAEAVNVAHAVGVRSERCAAPGF
;
A
#
# COMPACT_ATOMS: atom_id res chain seq x y z
N MET A 1 8.16 -19.46 5.38
CA MET A 1 9.42 -20.21 5.65
C MET A 1 9.37 -21.65 5.17
N ARG A 2 8.46 -22.48 5.70
CA ARG A 2 8.32 -23.90 5.29
C ARG A 2 8.04 -24.11 3.80
N ASP A 3 7.28 -23.20 3.19
CA ASP A 3 6.89 -23.32 1.78
C ASP A 3 7.86 -22.62 0.81
N GLY A 4 8.91 -21.95 1.30
CA GLY A 4 9.82 -21.21 0.41
C GLY A 4 9.15 -20.07 -0.38
N LYS A 5 8.11 -19.44 0.18
CA LYS A 5 7.32 -18.37 -0.49
C LYS A 5 7.71 -16.97 -0.02
N ILE A 6 7.38 -15.98 -0.84
CA ILE A 6 7.45 -14.56 -0.46
C ILE A 6 6.30 -14.22 0.49
N VAL A 7 6.63 -13.55 1.59
CA VAL A 7 5.66 -13.00 2.55
C VAL A 7 5.61 -11.50 2.38
N ARG A 8 4.40 -10.96 2.24
CA ARG A 8 4.15 -9.53 2.22
C ARG A 8 3.73 -9.07 3.61
N PHE A 9 4.47 -8.13 4.18
CA PHE A 9 4.18 -7.51 5.48
C PHE A 9 3.81 -6.05 5.25
N GLU A 10 2.55 -5.70 5.40
CA GLU A 10 2.11 -4.33 5.21
C GLU A 10 2.23 -3.51 6.50
N GLU A 11 2.65 -2.25 6.37
CA GLU A 11 2.70 -1.26 7.44
C GLU A 11 3.47 -1.71 8.70
N ILE A 12 4.69 -2.21 8.52
CA ILE A 12 5.52 -2.76 9.61
C ILE A 12 5.71 -1.77 10.78
N THR A 13 5.78 -0.48 10.50
CA THR A 13 5.93 0.60 11.52
C THR A 13 4.73 0.75 12.45
N ARG A 14 3.55 0.22 12.09
CA ARG A 14 2.38 0.20 12.98
C ARG A 14 2.45 -0.89 14.05
N THR A 15 3.35 -1.87 13.89
CA THR A 15 3.49 -2.96 14.87
C THR A 15 4.43 -2.56 16.02
N PRO A 16 4.21 -3.05 17.25
CA PRO A 16 5.13 -2.86 18.37
C PRO A 16 6.55 -3.37 18.05
N LEU A 17 7.57 -2.76 18.65
CA LEU A 17 8.98 -3.12 18.40
C LEU A 17 9.27 -4.60 18.67
N GLU A 18 8.69 -5.17 19.73
CA GLU A 18 8.83 -6.59 20.07
C GLU A 18 8.35 -7.51 18.93
N VAL A 19 7.28 -7.13 18.22
CA VAL A 19 6.75 -7.89 17.08
C VAL A 19 7.67 -7.73 15.86
N GLN A 20 8.21 -6.53 15.65
CA GLN A 20 9.16 -6.26 14.57
C GLN A 20 10.46 -7.06 14.76
N ASP A 21 10.99 -7.11 15.98
CA ASP A 21 12.25 -7.78 16.30
C ASP A 21 12.15 -9.31 16.19
N CYS A 22 10.95 -9.90 16.23
CA CYS A 22 10.75 -11.32 15.89
C CYS A 22 11.22 -11.68 14.47
N LEU A 23 11.28 -10.71 13.55
CA LEU A 23 11.75 -10.92 12.18
C LEU A 23 13.27 -11.05 12.08
N LEU A 24 14.03 -10.63 13.10
CA LEU A 24 15.50 -10.61 13.04
C LEU A 24 16.09 -11.99 12.81
N GLY A 25 15.59 -13.02 13.51
CA GLY A 25 16.03 -14.40 13.31
C GLY A 25 15.68 -14.93 11.92
N MET A 26 14.50 -14.58 11.41
CA MET A 26 14.03 -15.00 10.09
C MET A 26 14.83 -14.37 8.94
N LEU A 27 15.24 -13.11 9.11
CA LEU A 27 15.99 -12.36 8.10
C LEU A 27 17.50 -12.60 8.17
N SER A 28 18.04 -12.88 9.37
CA SER A 28 19.48 -13.10 9.58
C SER A 28 19.84 -14.57 9.39
N ASP A 29 19.35 -15.44 10.28
CA ASP A 29 19.77 -16.83 10.37
C ASP A 29 18.82 -17.79 9.65
N ARG A 30 17.80 -17.22 9.00
CA ARG A 30 16.75 -17.96 8.27
C ARG A 30 16.06 -19.01 9.16
N VAL A 31 15.92 -18.72 10.46
CA VAL A 31 15.29 -19.59 11.47
C VAL A 31 14.26 -18.83 12.29
N MET A 32 13.21 -19.55 12.71
CA MET A 32 12.18 -19.05 13.62
C MET A 32 11.97 -20.04 14.74
N THR A 33 12.11 -19.57 15.99
CA THR A 33 11.78 -20.37 17.17
C THR A 33 10.26 -20.34 17.40
N VAL A 34 9.67 -21.50 17.69
CA VAL A 34 8.26 -21.65 18.08
C VAL A 34 8.24 -22.22 19.50
N PRO A 35 8.19 -21.36 20.55
CA PRO A 35 8.35 -21.77 21.95
C PRO A 35 7.35 -22.83 22.43
N GLU A 36 6.17 -22.88 21.80
CA GLU A 36 5.10 -23.82 22.14
C GLU A 36 5.37 -25.25 21.65
N LEU A 37 6.37 -25.44 20.78
CA LEU A 37 6.75 -26.74 20.23
C LEU A 37 8.02 -27.28 20.91
N THR A 38 8.12 -28.61 21.03
CA THR A 38 9.27 -29.29 21.66
C THR A 38 10.14 -30.03 20.65
N GLY A 39 11.42 -30.23 20.99
CA GLY A 39 12.35 -31.01 20.17
C GLY A 39 12.66 -30.35 18.82
N GLU A 40 12.82 -31.14 17.77
CA GLU A 40 13.15 -30.65 16.41
C GLU A 40 12.07 -29.70 15.85
N ALA A 41 10.82 -29.81 16.31
CA ALA A 41 9.73 -28.95 15.87
C ALA A 41 9.79 -27.52 16.47
N SER A 42 10.61 -27.29 17.50
CA SER A 42 10.77 -25.97 18.14
C SER A 42 11.50 -24.95 17.27
N GLN A 43 12.20 -25.40 16.24
CA GLN A 43 12.98 -24.58 15.32
C GLN A 43 12.48 -24.78 13.89
N LEU A 44 11.99 -23.70 13.26
CA LEU A 44 11.57 -23.70 11.87
C LEU A 44 12.62 -23.03 10.99
N TYR A 45 13.30 -23.83 10.16
CA TYR A 45 14.22 -23.33 9.16
C TYR A 45 13.49 -22.90 7.88
N ALA A 46 13.97 -21.83 7.24
CA ALA A 46 13.44 -21.39 5.95
C ALA A 46 13.92 -22.31 4.83
N ARG A 47 13.01 -22.63 3.91
CA ARG A 47 13.37 -23.23 2.63
C ARG A 47 13.75 -22.14 1.63
N GLU A 48 14.53 -22.55 0.62
CA GLU A 48 14.88 -21.70 -0.52
C GLU A 48 13.62 -21.07 -1.13
N GLY A 49 13.74 -19.81 -1.56
CA GLY A 49 12.63 -19.00 -2.07
C GLY A 49 11.91 -18.16 -1.01
N PHE A 50 12.07 -18.45 0.29
CA PHE A 50 11.48 -17.62 1.34
C PHE A 50 12.12 -16.23 1.38
N ASN A 51 11.32 -15.17 1.27
CA ASN A 51 11.75 -13.79 1.46
C ASN A 51 10.59 -12.95 2.01
N ILE A 52 10.91 -11.79 2.60
CA ILE A 52 9.93 -10.85 3.14
C ILE A 52 10.01 -9.54 2.36
N ILE A 53 8.86 -9.04 1.91
CA ILE A 53 8.70 -7.70 1.38
C ILE A 53 7.84 -6.93 2.38
N ALA A 54 8.37 -5.85 2.94
CA ALA A 54 7.68 -5.05 3.93
C ALA A 54 7.39 -3.63 3.42
N THR A 55 6.23 -3.08 3.77
CA THR A 55 5.91 -1.66 3.53
C THR A 55 5.97 -0.88 4.84
N ALA A 56 6.45 0.36 4.76
CA ALA A 56 6.55 1.26 5.90
C ALA A 56 6.19 2.67 5.45
N ASN A 57 5.35 3.36 6.22
CA ASN A 57 5.13 4.78 6.04
C ASN A 57 6.08 5.55 6.97
N THR A 58 6.94 6.40 6.39
CA THR A 58 7.94 7.19 7.12
C THR A 58 7.40 8.55 7.60
N ARG A 59 6.18 8.94 7.21
CA ARG A 59 5.59 10.25 7.51
C ARG A 59 4.57 10.26 8.65
N ASP A 60 4.17 9.10 9.15
CA ASP A 60 3.14 9.02 10.19
C ASP A 60 3.69 9.49 11.54
N ARG A 61 3.13 10.58 12.08
CA ARG A 61 3.45 11.06 13.43
C ARG A 61 2.80 10.12 14.44
N GLY A 62 3.58 9.27 15.11
CA GLY A 62 3.12 8.38 16.17
C GLY A 62 3.24 6.87 15.91
N VAL A 63 3.97 6.45 14.88
CA VAL A 63 4.31 5.03 14.63
C VAL A 63 5.64 4.64 15.27
N ASN A 64 5.86 3.34 15.49
CA ASN A 64 7.09 2.83 16.10
C ASN A 64 8.26 2.99 15.11
N GLU A 65 9.33 3.65 15.56
CA GLU A 65 10.56 3.71 14.77
C GLU A 65 11.20 2.32 14.67
N MET A 66 11.48 1.86 13.44
CA MET A 66 12.17 0.59 13.24
C MET A 66 13.54 0.57 13.94
N SER A 67 13.83 -0.55 14.61
CA SER A 67 15.09 -0.78 15.31
C SER A 67 16.29 -0.72 14.33
N ALA A 68 17.45 -0.27 14.83
CA ALA A 68 18.66 -0.21 14.02
C ALA A 68 19.11 -1.59 13.51
N ALA A 69 18.83 -2.64 14.28
CA ALA A 69 19.10 -4.02 13.88
C ALA A 69 18.24 -4.41 12.66
N LEU A 70 16.94 -4.11 12.71
CA LEU A 70 16.02 -4.45 11.62
C LEU A 70 16.30 -3.65 10.35
N LYS A 71 16.62 -2.36 10.49
CA LYS A 71 17.07 -1.53 9.35
C LYS A 71 18.29 -2.12 8.63
N ARG A 72 19.21 -2.80 9.32
CA ARG A 72 20.38 -3.43 8.68
C ARG A 72 20.09 -4.76 7.99
N ARG A 73 18.84 -5.27 8.06
CA ARG A 73 18.42 -6.55 7.49
C ARG A 73 17.45 -6.40 6.32
N PHE A 74 16.99 -5.18 6.07
CA PHE A 74 16.19 -4.84 4.91
C PHE A 74 17.00 -4.02 3.92
N ASP A 75 16.82 -4.33 2.64
CA ASP A 75 17.10 -3.39 1.56
C ASP A 75 15.94 -2.41 1.45
N PHE A 76 16.24 -1.12 1.38
CA PHE A 76 15.21 -0.07 1.31
C PHE A 76 15.09 0.47 -0.10
N GLU A 77 13.88 0.42 -0.64
CA GLU A 77 13.49 1.15 -1.84
C GLU A 77 12.49 2.24 -1.45
N THR A 78 12.80 3.49 -1.79
CA THR A 78 11.91 4.61 -1.48
C THR A 78 11.05 4.94 -2.69
N VAL A 79 9.74 4.70 -2.58
CA VAL A 79 8.78 5.09 -3.61
C VAL A 79 8.40 6.55 -3.40
N PHE A 80 8.83 7.41 -4.31
CA PHE A 80 8.46 8.83 -4.29
C PHE A 80 7.05 9.06 -4.85
N PRO A 81 6.36 10.12 -4.41
CA PRO A 81 5.12 10.56 -5.05
C PRO A 81 5.34 10.90 -6.53
N ILE A 82 4.31 10.67 -7.36
CA ILE A 82 4.34 11.03 -8.79
C ILE A 82 4.22 12.55 -8.92
N MET A 83 5.33 13.19 -9.30
CA MET A 83 5.40 14.65 -9.40
C MET A 83 4.83 15.17 -10.73
N ASP A 84 4.88 14.38 -11.80
CA ASP A 84 4.35 14.79 -13.10
C ASP A 84 2.84 14.53 -13.20
N PHE A 85 2.10 15.54 -13.68
CA PHE A 85 0.64 15.46 -13.78
C PHE A 85 0.21 14.44 -14.85
N ALA A 86 0.86 14.46 -16.01
CA ALA A 86 0.49 13.58 -17.11
C ALA A 86 0.73 12.11 -16.75
N GLN A 87 1.86 11.81 -16.11
CA GLN A 87 2.19 10.48 -15.60
C GLN A 87 1.19 10.01 -14.53
N GLU A 88 0.80 10.89 -13.59
CA GLU A 88 -0.19 10.52 -12.57
C GLU A 88 -1.56 10.23 -13.21
N LEU A 89 -1.99 11.06 -14.16
CA LEU A 89 -3.24 10.88 -14.89
C LEU A 89 -3.25 9.58 -15.69
N GLU A 90 -2.17 9.28 -16.42
CA GLU A 90 -2.02 8.04 -17.18
C GLU A 90 -2.09 6.81 -16.26
N LEU A 91 -1.39 6.86 -15.11
CA LEU A 91 -1.41 5.78 -14.14
C LEU A 91 -2.82 5.56 -13.58
N VAL A 92 -3.52 6.63 -13.21
CA VAL A 92 -4.89 6.55 -12.69
C VAL A 92 -5.84 6.00 -13.76
N ALA A 93 -5.73 6.45 -15.00
CA ALA A 93 -6.55 5.97 -16.12
C ALA A 93 -6.32 4.48 -16.40
N SER A 94 -5.06 4.05 -16.50
CA SER A 94 -4.69 2.66 -16.77
C SER A 94 -5.09 1.72 -15.63
N ALA A 95 -4.82 2.10 -14.38
CA ALA A 95 -5.14 1.26 -13.22
C ALA A 95 -6.65 1.15 -12.99
N SER A 96 -7.40 2.25 -13.07
CA SER A 96 -8.86 2.23 -12.90
C SER A 96 -9.55 1.44 -14.02
N ALA A 97 -9.12 1.59 -15.28
CA ALA A 97 -9.63 0.80 -16.40
C ALA A 97 -9.40 -0.70 -16.20
N ARG A 98 -8.22 -1.10 -15.69
CA ARG A 98 -7.91 -2.51 -15.38
C ARG A 98 -8.81 -3.06 -14.27
N LEU A 99 -9.08 -2.28 -13.22
CA LEU A 99 -10.00 -2.68 -12.15
C LEU A 99 -11.45 -2.80 -12.63
N LEU A 100 -11.89 -1.88 -13.50
CA LEU A 100 -13.23 -1.94 -14.12
C LEU A 100 -13.37 -3.16 -15.01
N ALA A 101 -12.35 -3.48 -15.82
CA ALA A 101 -12.32 -4.69 -16.64
C ALA A 101 -12.41 -5.97 -15.79
N HIS A 102 -11.67 -6.04 -14.69
CA HIS A 102 -11.79 -7.15 -13.72
C HIS A 102 -13.18 -7.23 -13.07
N SER A 103 -13.90 -6.11 -13.00
CA SER A 103 -15.26 -6.03 -12.47
C SER A 103 -16.34 -6.33 -13.55
N GLY A 104 -15.93 -6.69 -14.76
CA GLY A 104 -16.85 -6.96 -15.88
C GLY A 104 -17.43 -5.70 -16.53
N ILE A 105 -16.86 -4.51 -16.27
CA ILE A 105 -17.33 -3.23 -16.81
C ILE A 105 -16.38 -2.84 -17.95
N PRO A 106 -16.82 -2.90 -19.22
CA PRO A 106 -15.96 -2.61 -20.37
C PRO A 106 -15.74 -1.10 -20.60
N HIS A 107 -16.50 -0.25 -19.89
CA HIS A 107 -16.43 1.20 -20.03
C HIS A 107 -15.35 1.80 -19.12
N LYS A 108 -14.68 2.82 -19.65
CA LYS A 108 -13.72 3.64 -18.90
C LYS A 108 -14.44 4.87 -18.34
N VAL A 109 -13.92 5.39 -17.24
CA VAL A 109 -14.30 6.72 -16.75
C VAL A 109 -13.86 7.77 -17.79
N PRO A 110 -14.69 8.78 -18.13
CA PRO A 110 -14.30 9.83 -19.07
C PRO A 110 -13.05 10.59 -18.64
N ASP A 111 -12.16 10.89 -19.58
CA ASP A 111 -10.87 11.54 -19.31
C ASP A 111 -11.02 12.88 -18.58
N ALA A 112 -12.04 13.68 -18.92
CA ALA A 112 -12.33 14.94 -18.23
C ALA A 112 -12.63 14.76 -16.73
N VAL A 113 -13.27 13.66 -16.34
CA VAL A 113 -13.56 13.34 -14.94
C VAL A 113 -12.28 12.89 -14.23
N LEU A 114 -11.45 12.09 -14.88
CA LEU A 114 -10.14 11.67 -14.35
C LEU A 114 -9.21 12.87 -14.16
N GLU A 115 -9.15 13.78 -15.13
CA GLU A 115 -8.37 15.01 -15.07
C GLU A 115 -8.79 15.87 -13.88
N LEU A 116 -10.10 16.08 -13.69
CA LEU A 116 -10.65 16.81 -12.55
C LEU A 116 -10.30 16.12 -11.23
N LEU A 117 -10.44 14.79 -11.16
CA LEU A 117 -10.13 14.01 -9.96
C LEU A 117 -8.66 14.13 -9.57
N VAL A 118 -7.75 13.90 -10.51
CA VAL A 118 -6.30 13.96 -10.25
C VAL A 118 -5.87 15.38 -9.88
N ARG A 119 -6.36 16.41 -10.57
CA ARG A 119 -6.11 17.81 -10.19
C ARG A 119 -6.57 18.09 -8.76
N THR A 120 -7.80 17.71 -8.44
CA THR A 120 -8.37 17.91 -7.09
C THR A 120 -7.51 17.23 -6.02
N PHE A 121 -7.08 15.98 -6.25
CA PHE A 121 -6.21 15.27 -5.31
C PHE A 121 -4.86 15.96 -5.12
N ARG A 122 -4.26 16.45 -6.21
CA ARG A 122 -2.99 17.20 -6.15
C ARG A 122 -3.13 18.51 -5.40
N ASP A 123 -4.19 19.27 -5.66
CA ASP A 123 -4.47 20.53 -4.99
C ASP A 123 -4.71 20.31 -3.50
N LEU A 124 -5.45 19.26 -3.13
CA LEU A 124 -5.67 18.89 -1.73
C LEU A 124 -4.38 18.47 -1.03
N ARG A 125 -3.50 17.71 -1.69
CA ARG A 125 -2.17 17.40 -1.14
C ARG A 125 -1.32 18.65 -0.94
N ALA A 126 -1.31 19.56 -1.91
CA ALA A 126 -0.52 20.79 -1.84
C ALA A 126 -1.06 21.79 -0.79
N ASN A 127 -2.38 21.86 -0.63
CA ASN A 127 -3.04 22.80 0.30
C ASN A 127 -3.21 22.22 1.71
N GLY A 128 -3.20 20.90 1.88
CA GLY A 128 -3.22 20.26 3.20
C GLY A 128 -2.01 20.60 4.08
N GLU A 129 -0.89 20.98 3.47
CA GLU A 129 0.30 21.45 4.19
C GLU A 129 0.21 22.93 4.61
N LYS A 130 -0.65 23.73 3.97
CA LYS A 130 -0.91 25.12 4.35
C LYS A 130 -2.05 25.15 5.35
N LYS A 131 -1.78 25.65 6.57
CA LYS A 131 -2.81 26.04 7.55
C LYS A 131 -3.67 27.18 6.99
N THR A 132 -4.57 26.84 6.09
CA THR A 132 -5.66 27.70 5.62
C THR A 132 -6.88 27.39 6.49
N SER A 133 -7.88 28.27 6.53
CA SER A 133 -9.10 28.16 7.36
C SER A 133 -10.03 26.98 7.01
N MET A 134 -9.55 25.98 6.27
CA MET A 134 -10.23 24.74 5.96
C MET A 134 -9.79 23.66 6.94
N ASP A 135 -10.71 22.74 7.27
CA ASP A 135 -10.41 21.58 8.11
C ASP A 135 -9.17 20.85 7.60
N THR A 136 -8.30 20.46 8.52
CA THR A 136 -7.13 19.64 8.21
C THR A 136 -7.60 18.33 7.57
N LEU A 137 -7.11 18.04 6.37
CA LEU A 137 -7.39 16.78 5.69
C LEU A 137 -6.97 15.60 6.58
N THR A 138 -7.94 14.80 7.01
CA THR A 138 -7.70 13.58 7.81
C THR A 138 -7.50 12.34 6.93
N ALA A 139 -8.00 12.39 5.69
CA ALA A 139 -7.85 11.31 4.73
C ALA A 139 -6.52 11.43 3.98
N ILE A 140 -5.91 10.29 3.69
CA ILE A 140 -4.77 10.21 2.79
C ILE A 140 -5.33 10.59 1.39
N MET A 141 -4.57 11.39 0.62
CA MET A 141 -4.98 11.83 -0.72
C MET A 141 -4.00 11.27 -1.75
N SER A 142 -3.74 9.97 -1.67
CA SER A 142 -2.76 9.27 -2.49
C SER A 142 -3.26 9.02 -3.92
N THR A 143 -2.33 8.74 -4.83
CA THR A 143 -2.68 8.29 -6.20
C THR A 143 -3.47 6.98 -6.19
N ALA A 144 -3.22 6.10 -5.21
CA ALA A 144 -3.98 4.85 -5.04
C ALA A 144 -5.45 5.12 -4.66
N GLU A 145 -5.72 6.12 -3.81
CA GLU A 145 -7.08 6.53 -3.51
C GLU A 145 -7.78 7.16 -4.72
N ALA A 146 -7.06 7.93 -5.55
CA ALA A 146 -7.63 8.42 -6.81
C ALA A 146 -8.05 7.26 -7.74
N VAL A 147 -7.24 6.19 -7.83
CA VAL A 147 -7.60 4.97 -8.56
C VAL A 147 -8.88 4.33 -8.00
N ASN A 148 -8.97 4.19 -6.67
CA ASN A 148 -10.13 3.59 -6.02
C ASN A 148 -11.41 4.43 -6.21
N VAL A 149 -11.30 5.76 -6.13
CA VAL A 149 -12.43 6.66 -6.40
C VAL A 149 -12.87 6.57 -7.87
N ALA A 150 -11.93 6.58 -8.82
CA ALA A 150 -12.24 6.41 -10.23
C ALA A 150 -12.94 5.07 -10.52
N HIS A 151 -12.45 3.98 -9.92
CA HIS A 151 -13.10 2.67 -10.02
C HIS A 151 -14.52 2.68 -9.43
N ALA A 152 -14.71 3.24 -8.24
CA ALA A 152 -16.02 3.34 -7.61
C ALA A 152 -17.02 4.17 -8.44
N VAL A 153 -16.57 5.26 -9.06
CA VAL A 153 -17.37 6.07 -9.98
C VAL A 153 -17.82 5.23 -11.17
N GLY A 154 -16.90 4.50 -11.82
CA GLY A 154 -17.24 3.65 -12.96
C GLY A 154 -18.20 2.51 -12.61
N VAL A 155 -18.03 1.88 -11.45
CA VAL A 155 -18.97 0.85 -10.95
C VAL A 155 -20.36 1.44 -10.72
N ARG A 156 -20.44 2.66 -10.16
CA ARG A 156 -21.72 3.29 -9.84
C ARG A 156 -22.42 3.83 -11.09
N SER A 157 -21.69 4.35 -12.07
CA SER A 157 -22.28 4.79 -13.34
C SER A 157 -22.92 3.65 -14.11
N GLU A 158 -22.29 2.46 -14.12
CA GLU A 158 -22.85 1.26 -14.74
C GLU A 158 -24.19 0.86 -14.09
N ARG A 159 -24.25 0.88 -12.76
CA ARG A 159 -25.50 0.57 -12.03
C ARG A 159 -26.63 1.55 -12.31
N CYS A 160 -26.32 2.82 -12.56
CA CYS A 160 -27.31 3.83 -12.94
C CYS A 160 -27.73 3.73 -14.42
N ALA A 161 -26.87 3.16 -15.28
CA ALA A 161 -27.14 3.00 -16.71
C ALA A 161 -27.87 1.69 -17.05
N ALA A 162 -27.84 0.69 -16.15
CA ALA A 162 -28.57 -0.56 -16.32
C ALA A 162 -30.09 -0.34 -16.26
N PRO A 163 -30.86 -0.72 -17.31
CA PRO A 163 -32.31 -0.57 -17.31
C PRO A 163 -32.92 -1.58 -16.33
N GLY A 164 -33.44 -1.10 -15.19
CA GLY A 164 -33.99 -1.99 -14.16
C GLY A 164 -34.30 -1.37 -12.78
N PHE A 165 -34.16 -0.04 -12.63
CA PHE A 165 -34.81 0.75 -11.59
C PHE A 165 -35.62 1.87 -12.23
#